data_AF-A0A9D4G9K9-F1
#
_entry.id   AF-A0A9D4G9K9-F1
#
_cell.length_a   1.000
_cell.length_b   1.000
_cell.length_c   1.000
_cell.angle_alpha   90.00
_cell.angle_beta   90.00
_cell.angle_gamma   90.00
#
_symmetry.space_group_name_H-M   'P 1'
#
loop_
_entity.id
_entity.type
_entity.pdbx_description
1 polymer ?
#
loop_
_entity_poly.entity_id
_entity_poly.type
_entity_poly.pdbx_seq_one_letter_code
_entity_poly.pdbx_strand_id
1 'polypeptide(L)'
;MYAIVSCASLPFKQGRVYLRYFESDSDKKVGKDITRLLEKKQIQTFTSLPGEGVLNRQGTHEGWVICVLSKAAQEDGVFSFNVMTDIQTSVDKCKMQVMLVLNGLQISDVPHCIKWVRFFQVTADEFYLNGILRTVSGKIALLFNFMLNEENMLKYLLYTHSLWTVQIFFKAGDIILKKTCNHYRKNTR
;
A
#
# COMPACT_ATOMS: atom_id res chain seq x y z
N MET A 1 -20.31 3.95 4.85
CA MET A 1 -20.23 3.72 3.39
C MET A 1 -18.77 3.78 3.01
N TYR A 2 -18.16 2.69 2.52
CA TYR A 2 -16.73 2.67 2.15
C TYR A 2 -16.60 3.05 0.68
N ALA A 3 -15.86 4.12 0.40
CA ALA A 3 -15.53 4.47 -0.97
C ALA A 3 -14.28 3.70 -1.39
N ILE A 4 -14.46 2.79 -2.35
CA ILE A 4 -13.35 2.10 -3.00
C ILE A 4 -12.77 3.05 -4.03
N VAL A 5 -11.70 3.75 -3.65
CA VAL A 5 -10.90 4.49 -4.63
C VAL A 5 -9.96 3.49 -5.29
N SER A 6 -10.42 2.90 -6.38
CA SER A 6 -9.52 2.25 -7.32
C SER A 6 -8.80 3.36 -8.06
N CYS A 7 -7.59 3.74 -7.65
CA CYS A 7 -6.71 4.46 -8.57
C CYS A 7 -6.64 3.59 -9.82
N ALA A 8 -7.26 4.06 -10.91
CA ALA A 8 -7.29 3.36 -12.17
C ALA A 8 -5.87 2.89 -12.46
N SER A 9 -5.74 1.61 -12.80
CA SER A 9 -4.50 0.92 -13.12
C SER A 9 -3.79 1.64 -14.25
N LEU A 10 -3.07 2.72 -13.94
CA LEU A 10 -2.02 3.20 -14.80
C LEU A 10 -1.08 2.01 -14.95
N PRO A 11 -0.67 1.66 -16.18
CA PRO A 11 0.30 0.62 -16.40
C PRO A 11 1.60 1.08 -15.73
N PHE A 12 1.77 0.71 -14.46
CA PHE A 12 2.99 0.96 -13.73
C PHE A 12 4.04 0.17 -14.48
N LYS A 13 4.87 0.88 -15.26
CA LYS A 13 6.16 0.34 -15.72
C LYS A 13 6.81 -0.25 -14.48
N GLN A 14 7.29 -1.50 -14.55
CA GLN A 14 7.90 -2.22 -13.42
C GLN A 14 8.70 -1.23 -12.56
N GLY A 15 8.07 -0.80 -11.48
CA GLY A 15 8.55 0.33 -10.69
C GLY A 15 9.70 -0.13 -9.83
N ARG A 16 10.56 0.80 -9.44
CA ARG A 16 11.59 0.51 -8.45
C ARG A 16 10.92 0.10 -7.15
N VAL A 17 11.46 -0.91 -6.46
CA VAL A 17 10.99 -1.30 -5.14
C VAL A 17 12.01 -0.86 -4.11
N TYR A 18 11.62 0.03 -3.22
CA TYR A 18 12.39 0.45 -2.08
C TYR A 18 11.98 -0.37 -0.87
N LEU A 19 12.94 -0.99 -0.21
CA LEU A 19 12.72 -1.83 0.95
C LEU A 19 13.33 -1.16 2.18
N ARG A 20 12.51 -0.94 3.19
CA ARG A 20 12.88 -0.31 4.46
C ARG A 20 12.57 -1.31 5.58
N TYR A 21 13.58 -1.61 6.39
CA TYR A 21 13.44 -2.46 7.56
C TYR A 21 14.36 -1.95 8.68
N PHE A 22 13.98 -2.20 9.93
CA PHE A 22 14.79 -1.84 11.09
C PHE A 22 15.99 -2.80 11.23
N GLU A 23 17.07 -2.39 11.89
CA GLU A 23 18.31 -3.18 11.96
C GLU A 23 18.28 -4.40 12.90
N SER A 24 17.09 -4.86 13.30
CA SER A 24 16.93 -6.11 14.02
C SER A 24 17.21 -7.32 13.11
N ASP A 25 17.71 -8.42 13.68
CA ASP A 25 17.96 -9.66 12.91
C ASP A 25 16.68 -10.23 12.28
N SER A 26 15.56 -10.09 13.00
CA SER A 26 14.25 -10.53 12.52
C SER A 26 13.81 -9.74 11.29
N ASP A 27 13.92 -8.42 11.32
CA ASP A 27 13.51 -7.55 10.21
C ASP A 27 14.47 -7.65 9.03
N LYS A 28 15.78 -7.79 9.29
CA LYS A 28 16.79 -8.08 8.27
C LYS A 28 16.50 -9.39 7.55
N LYS A 29 16.06 -10.43 8.26
CA LYS A 29 15.68 -11.71 7.65
C LYS A 29 14.49 -11.53 6.71
N VAL A 30 13.39 -10.93 7.19
CA VAL A 30 12.19 -10.65 6.38
C VAL A 30 12.55 -9.81 5.16
N GLY A 31 13.41 -8.81 5.33
CA GLY A 31 13.90 -7.97 4.25
C GLY A 31 14.66 -8.78 3.18
N LYS A 32 15.59 -9.64 3.59
CA LYS A 32 16.33 -10.53 2.68
C LYS A 32 15.41 -11.49 1.92
N ASP A 33 14.39 -12.03 2.58
CA ASP A 33 13.43 -12.94 1.96
C ASP A 33 12.62 -12.23 0.86
N ILE A 34 12.17 -11.00 1.13
CA ILE A 34 11.49 -10.15 0.14
C ILE A 34 12.41 -9.80 -1.03
N THR A 35 13.64 -9.36 -0.76
CA THR A 35 14.64 -9.04 -1.79
C THR A 35 14.89 -10.23 -2.69
N ARG A 36 15.20 -11.39 -2.11
CA ARG A 36 15.47 -12.63 -2.85
C ARG A 36 14.30 -13.04 -3.74
N LEU A 37 13.07 -12.90 -3.26
CA LEU A 37 11.87 -13.19 -4.04
C LEU A 37 11.74 -12.26 -5.26
N LEU A 38 11.91 -10.96 -5.05
CA LEU A 38 11.75 -9.94 -6.09
C LEU A 38 12.87 -10.04 -7.14
N GLU A 39 14.11 -10.24 -6.72
CA GLU A 39 15.26 -10.46 -7.61
C GLU A 39 15.09 -11.72 -8.46
N LYS A 40 14.56 -12.82 -7.90
CA LYS A 40 14.21 -14.04 -8.66
C LYS A 40 13.20 -13.76 -9.80
N LYS A 41 12.44 -12.67 -9.68
CA LYS A 41 11.47 -12.20 -10.68
C LYS A 41 11.99 -11.01 -11.49
N GLN A 42 13.30 -10.74 -11.43
CA GLN A 42 13.98 -9.65 -12.13
C GLN A 42 13.43 -8.26 -11.77
N ILE A 43 12.89 -8.11 -10.56
CA ILE A 43 12.44 -6.82 -10.02
C ILE A 43 13.57 -6.23 -9.18
N GLN A 44 14.04 -5.03 -9.55
CA GLN A 44 15.13 -4.37 -8.84
C GLN A 44 14.66 -3.81 -7.50
N THR A 45 15.36 -4.19 -6.43
CA THR A 45 15.11 -3.72 -5.07
C THR A 45 16.25 -2.83 -4.58
N PHE A 46 15.90 -1.78 -3.83
CA PHE A 46 16.82 -0.85 -3.22
C PHE A 46 16.57 -0.82 -1.71
N THR A 47 17.56 -1.19 -0.91
CA THR A 47 17.47 -1.11 0.55
C THR A 47 17.91 0.27 1.04
N SER A 48 17.07 0.96 1.79
CA SER A 48 17.47 2.19 2.50
C SER A 48 17.84 1.86 3.94
N LEU A 49 19.00 2.35 4.40
CA LEU A 49 19.37 2.24 5.81
C LEU A 49 18.50 3.16 6.68
N PRO A 50 18.32 2.85 7.97
CA PRO A 50 17.71 3.78 8.92
C PRO A 50 18.47 5.12 8.90
N GLY A 51 17.73 6.24 8.85
CA GLY A 51 18.31 7.59 8.75
C GLY A 51 18.55 8.08 7.32
N GLU A 52 18.51 7.20 6.31
CA GLU A 52 18.52 7.63 4.91
C GLU A 52 17.08 7.87 4.44
N GLY A 53 16.76 9.12 4.09
CA GLY A 53 15.50 9.43 3.42
C GLY A 53 15.48 8.82 2.02
N VAL A 54 14.61 7.85 1.78
CA VAL A 54 14.39 7.21 0.45
C VAL A 54 14.15 8.28 -0.63
N LEU A 55 13.47 9.36 -0.23
CA LEU A 55 13.06 10.47 -1.09
C LEU A 55 14.19 11.43 -1.47
N ASN A 56 15.33 11.42 -0.76
CA ASN A 56 16.41 12.38 -1.00
C ASN A 56 17.43 11.90 -2.04
N ARG A 57 17.43 10.62 -2.40
CA ARG A 57 18.55 10.07 -3.18
C ARG A 57 18.38 10.06 -4.69
N GLN A 58 17.18 9.92 -5.24
CA GLN A 58 17.02 9.79 -6.70
C GLN A 58 15.66 10.32 -7.14
N GLY A 59 15.66 11.36 -7.99
CA GLY A 59 14.49 12.12 -8.46
C GLY A 59 13.48 11.37 -9.34
N THR A 60 13.29 10.07 -9.15
CA THR A 60 12.24 9.28 -9.79
C THR A 60 11.28 8.80 -8.71
N HIS A 61 10.14 9.49 -8.62
CA HIS A 61 9.14 9.30 -7.58
C HIS A 61 8.20 8.11 -7.83
N GLU A 62 8.44 7.28 -8.84
CA GLU A 62 7.52 6.21 -9.26
C GLU A 62 8.01 4.84 -8.79
N GLY A 63 7.28 4.22 -7.85
CA GLY A 63 7.64 2.90 -7.35
C GLY A 63 6.88 2.46 -6.11
N TRP A 64 7.33 1.33 -5.56
CA TRP A 64 6.85 0.77 -4.31
C TRP A 64 7.81 1.06 -3.18
N VAL A 65 7.28 1.39 -2.00
CA VAL A 65 8.01 1.38 -0.75
C VAL A 65 7.42 0.29 0.12
N ILE A 66 8.23 -0.70 0.47
CA ILE A 66 7.87 -1.80 1.37
C ILE A 66 8.54 -1.52 2.71
N CYS A 67 7.73 -1.30 3.75
CA CYS A 67 8.21 -1.06 5.11
C CYS A 67 7.95 -2.28 5.98
N VAL A 68 9.00 -2.93 6.48
CA VAL A 68 8.90 -3.98 7.50
C VAL A 68 8.72 -3.33 8.86
N LEU A 69 7.61 -3.63 9.52
CA LEU A 69 7.25 -3.14 10.86
C LEU A 69 7.26 -4.29 11.85
N SER A 70 8.21 -4.28 12.77
CA SER A 70 8.20 -5.07 13.99
C SER A 70 7.98 -4.17 15.21
N LYS A 71 7.82 -4.78 16.38
CA LYS A 71 7.74 -4.03 17.65
C LYS A 71 9.00 -3.17 17.87
N ALA A 72 10.18 -3.71 17.57
CA ALA A 72 11.44 -2.96 17.67
C ALA A 72 11.47 -1.76 16.71
N ALA A 73 10.94 -1.93 15.49
CA ALA A 73 10.85 -0.85 14.52
C ALA A 73 9.88 0.27 14.96
N GLN A 74 8.80 -0.08 15.67
CA GLN A 74 7.83 0.88 16.21
C GLN A 74 8.38 1.66 17.41
N GLU A 75 9.18 1.00 18.25
CA GLU A 75 9.83 1.62 19.41
C GLU A 75 10.94 2.60 18.98
N ASP A 76 11.51 2.42 17.78
CA ASP A 76 12.44 3.37 17.19
C ASP A 76 11.71 4.59 16.59
N GLY A 77 11.80 5.72 17.29
CA GLY A 77 11.12 6.96 16.90
C GLY A 77 11.57 7.51 15.54
N VAL A 78 12.84 7.33 15.16
CA VAL A 78 13.38 7.81 13.89
C VAL A 78 12.85 6.99 12.73
N PHE A 79 12.86 5.67 12.84
CA PHE A 79 12.33 4.75 11.85
C PHE A 79 10.82 4.97 11.67
N SER A 80 10.08 5.04 12.77
CA SER A 80 8.64 5.32 12.74
C SER A 80 8.33 6.66 12.08
N PHE A 81 9.06 7.73 12.41
CA PHE A 81 8.91 9.04 11.77
C PHE A 81 9.18 8.98 10.25
N ASN A 82 10.22 8.24 9.84
CA ASN A 82 10.54 8.09 8.42
C ASN A 82 9.45 7.32 7.65
N VAL A 83 8.91 6.24 8.23
CA VAL A 83 7.79 5.49 7.63
C VAL A 83 6.57 6.40 7.45
N MET A 84 6.24 7.22 8.46
CA MET A 84 5.15 8.19 8.38
C MET A 84 5.40 9.22 7.26
N THR A 85 6.62 9.70 7.12
CA THR A 85 7.01 10.65 6.07
C THR A 85 6.90 10.04 4.67
N ASP A 86 7.30 8.77 4.50
CA ASP A 86 7.18 8.02 3.25
C ASP A 86 5.69 7.84 2.87
N ILE A 87 4.82 7.54 3.85
CA ILE A 87 3.37 7.43 3.67
C ILE A 87 2.75 8.78 3.29
N GLN A 88 3.07 9.84 4.02
CA GLN A 88 2.58 11.19 3.74
C GLN A 88 2.97 11.62 2.32
N THR A 89 4.23 11.39 1.94
CA THR A 89 4.71 11.73 0.59
C THR A 89 4.02 10.91 -0.50
N SER A 90 3.73 9.64 -0.24
CA SER A 90 2.95 8.78 -1.14
C SER A 90 1.56 9.36 -1.39
N VAL A 91 0.88 9.84 -0.35
CA VAL A 91 -0.44 10.49 -0.45
C VAL A 91 -0.35 11.81 -1.22
N ASP A 92 0.59 12.68 -0.85
CA ASP A 92 0.69 14.04 -1.37
C ASP A 92 1.09 14.06 -2.84
N LYS A 93 2.04 13.20 -3.22
CA LYS A 93 2.58 13.20 -4.59
C LYS A 93 1.86 12.20 -5.50
N CYS A 94 1.14 11.22 -4.97
CA CYS A 94 0.51 10.12 -5.73
C CYS A 94 1.47 9.33 -6.65
N LYS A 95 2.79 9.42 -6.44
CA LYS A 95 3.79 8.77 -7.30
C LYS A 95 4.36 7.49 -6.68
N MET A 96 4.39 7.40 -5.35
CA MET A 96 4.84 6.21 -4.64
C MET A 96 3.67 5.48 -4.01
N GLN A 97 3.79 4.16 -3.90
CA GLN A 97 2.84 3.30 -3.20
C GLN A 97 3.53 2.68 -1.99
N VAL A 98 2.96 2.85 -0.80
CA VAL A 98 3.49 2.27 0.42
C VAL A 98 2.76 0.98 0.77
N MET A 99 3.53 -0.02 1.18
CA MET A 99 3.07 -1.30 1.68
C MET A 99 3.76 -1.60 2.99
N LEU A 100 3.01 -2.05 3.99
CA LEU A 100 3.55 -2.47 5.28
C LEU A 100 3.69 -3.99 5.33
N VAL A 101 4.74 -4.49 5.97
CA VAL A 101 4.93 -5.91 6.26
C VAL A 101 5.06 -6.05 7.77
N LEU A 102 4.02 -6.59 8.41
CA LEU A 102 3.92 -6.71 9.86
C LEU A 102 4.67 -7.97 10.31
N ASN A 103 5.81 -7.77 10.97
CA ASN A 103 6.67 -8.83 11.49
C ASN A 103 6.43 -9.02 12.99
N GLY A 104 5.65 -10.04 13.35
CA GLY A 104 5.28 -10.33 14.73
C GLY A 104 4.32 -9.31 15.37
N LEU A 105 3.76 -8.39 14.58
CA LEU A 105 2.76 -7.43 15.00
C LEU A 105 1.35 -7.88 14.62
N GLN A 106 0.38 -7.47 15.44
CA GLN A 106 -1.04 -7.52 15.12
C GLN A 106 -1.50 -6.20 14.50
N ILE A 107 -2.64 -6.22 13.80
CA ILE A 107 -3.24 -5.02 13.21
C ILE A 107 -3.60 -3.99 14.29
N SER A 108 -3.92 -4.44 15.51
CA SER A 108 -4.16 -3.58 16.67
C SER A 108 -2.97 -2.68 16.99
N ASP A 109 -1.76 -3.18 16.79
CA ASP A 109 -0.49 -2.56 17.20
C ASP A 109 -0.05 -1.48 16.21
N VAL A 110 -0.61 -1.48 15.00
CA VAL A 110 -0.34 -0.48 13.97
C VAL A 110 -0.98 0.86 14.38
N PRO A 111 -0.29 2.01 14.29
CA PRO A 111 -0.90 3.31 14.57
C PRO A 111 -2.15 3.58 13.72
N HIS A 112 -3.21 4.10 14.34
CA HIS A 112 -4.49 4.34 13.68
C HIS A 112 -4.37 5.19 12.39
N CYS A 113 -3.45 6.15 12.39
CA CYS A 113 -3.18 7.04 11.27
C CYS A 113 -2.63 6.33 10.02
N ILE A 114 -2.20 5.06 10.10
CA ILE A 114 -1.68 4.30 8.95
C ILE A 114 -2.38 2.95 8.74
N LYS A 115 -3.42 2.63 9.53
CA LYS A 115 -4.20 1.38 9.35
C LYS A 115 -4.90 1.27 7.98
N TRP A 116 -5.03 2.39 7.25
CA TRP A 116 -5.59 2.41 5.90
C TRP A 116 -4.57 1.99 4.81
N VAL A 117 -3.27 1.94 5.14
CA VAL A 117 -2.21 1.48 4.23
C VAL A 117 -2.31 -0.03 4.07
N ARG A 118 -2.05 -0.55 2.86
CA ARG A 118 -2.03 -1.99 2.62
C ARG A 118 -0.92 -2.65 3.45
N PHE A 119 -1.26 -3.72 4.17
CA PHE A 119 -0.29 -4.48 4.94
C PHE A 119 -0.37 -5.98 4.64
N PHE A 120 0.76 -6.67 4.86
CA PHE A 120 0.86 -8.12 4.85
C PHE A 120 1.43 -8.58 6.20
N GLN A 121 0.85 -9.62 6.78
CA GLN A 121 1.38 -10.21 8.01
C GLN A 121 2.40 -11.29 7.65
N VAL A 122 3.57 -11.27 8.29
CA VAL A 122 4.57 -12.32 8.12
C VAL A 122 4.02 -13.62 8.69
N THR A 123 3.92 -14.64 7.84
CA THR A 123 3.43 -15.98 8.17
C THR A 123 4.49 -17.02 7.85
N ALA A 124 4.46 -18.17 8.55
CA ALA A 124 5.44 -19.24 8.37
C ALA A 124 5.36 -19.94 7.00
N ASP A 125 4.20 -19.88 6.35
CA ASP A 125 3.92 -20.49 5.05
C ASP A 125 4.29 -19.61 3.84
N GLU A 126 4.91 -18.44 4.09
CA GLU A 126 5.35 -17.50 3.07
C GLU A 126 4.22 -16.98 2.15
N PHE A 127 2.93 -17.12 2.49
CA PHE A 127 1.84 -16.58 1.65
C PHE A 127 1.96 -15.07 1.44
N TYR A 128 2.48 -14.36 2.44
CA TYR A 128 2.72 -12.93 2.37
C TYR A 128 3.68 -12.54 1.23
N LEU A 129 4.72 -13.34 0.97
CA LEU A 129 5.68 -13.12 -0.12
C LEU A 129 4.97 -13.15 -1.48
N ASN A 130 4.12 -14.14 -1.70
CA ASN A 130 3.30 -14.22 -2.90
C ASN A 130 2.34 -13.03 -3.04
N GLY A 131 1.78 -12.55 -1.92
CA GLY A 131 0.95 -11.35 -1.87
C GLY A 131 1.70 -10.08 -2.28
N ILE A 132 2.93 -9.90 -1.77
CA ILE A 132 3.83 -8.81 -2.13
C ILE A 132 4.14 -8.87 -3.64
N LEU A 133 4.59 -10.02 -4.14
CA LEU A 133 4.95 -10.18 -5.56
C LEU A 133 3.79 -9.86 -6.49
N ARG A 134 2.60 -10.39 -6.20
CA ARG A 134 1.39 -10.11 -7.00
C ARG A 134 1.03 -8.62 -6.99
N THR A 135 1.19 -7.97 -5.84
CA THR A 135 0.93 -6.54 -5.68
C THR A 135 1.92 -5.68 -6.46
N VAL A 136 3.22 -5.92 -6.28
CA VAL A 136 4.30 -5.20 -6.98
C VAL A 136 4.24 -5.39 -8.50
N SER A 137 3.85 -6.59 -8.95
CA SER A 137 3.69 -6.90 -10.38
C SER A 137 2.44 -6.29 -11.02
N GLY A 138 1.63 -5.51 -10.29
CA GLY A 138 0.37 -4.96 -10.80
C GLY A 138 -0.71 -6.01 -11.10
N LYS A 139 -0.53 -7.25 -10.64
CA LYS A 139 -1.48 -8.36 -10.86
C LYS A 139 -2.66 -8.31 -9.88
N ILE A 140 -2.63 -7.40 -8.91
CA ILE A 140 -3.71 -7.14 -7.97
C ILE A 140 -4.03 -5.64 -8.04
N ALA A 141 -5.30 -5.31 -8.29
CA ALA A 141 -5.78 -3.94 -8.17
C ALA A 141 -5.59 -3.45 -6.72
N LEU A 142 -5.02 -2.26 -6.58
CA LEU A 142 -4.91 -1.60 -5.28
C LEU A 142 -6.30 -1.15 -4.83
N LEU A 143 -6.86 -1.87 -3.86
CA LEU A 143 -7.98 -1.39 -3.07
C LEU A 143 -7.41 -0.47 -1.98
N PHE A 144 -7.56 0.83 -2.14
CA PHE A 144 -7.42 1.77 -1.03
C PHE A 144 -8.72 1.73 -0.20
N ASN A 145 -8.61 1.34 1.06
CA ASN A 145 -9.68 1.54 2.04
C ASN A 145 -9.55 2.96 2.58
N PHE A 146 -10.11 3.94 1.88
CA PHE A 146 -10.23 5.27 2.46
C PHE A 146 -11.34 5.26 3.52
N MET A 147 -10.96 5.37 4.79
CA MET A 147 -11.83 5.94 5.82
C MET A 147 -11.67 7.47 5.78
N LEU A 148 -12.17 8.10 4.74
CA LEU A 148 -12.40 9.55 4.75
C LEU A 148 -13.85 9.80 5.13
N ASN A 149 -14.08 10.70 6.08
CA ASN A 149 -15.39 11.32 6.25
C ASN A 149 -15.82 11.92 4.88
N GLU A 150 -17.10 11.84 4.53
CA GLU A 150 -17.61 12.09 3.17
C GLU A 150 -17.09 13.40 2.55
N GLU A 151 -16.95 14.43 3.38
CA GLU A 151 -16.39 15.74 3.00
C GLU A 151 -14.94 15.70 2.49
N ASN A 152 -14.07 14.94 3.15
CA ASN A 152 -12.65 14.87 2.76
C ASN A 152 -12.44 13.97 1.55
N MET A 153 -13.32 12.98 1.37
CA MET A 153 -13.35 12.12 0.19
C MET A 153 -13.71 12.94 -1.07
N LEU A 154 -14.71 13.82 -0.98
CA LEU A 154 -15.11 14.73 -2.05
C LEU A 154 -14.01 15.74 -2.40
N LYS A 155 -13.36 16.34 -1.39
CA LYS A 155 -12.23 17.26 -1.61
C LYS A 155 -11.08 16.57 -2.34
N TYR A 156 -10.71 15.35 -1.95
CA TYR A 156 -9.62 14.60 -2.58
C TYR A 156 -9.94 14.17 -4.03
N LEU A 157 -11.18 13.73 -4.29
CA LEU A 157 -11.66 13.36 -5.63
C LEU A 157 -11.70 14.56 -6.60
N LEU A 158 -12.06 15.75 -6.10
CA LEU A 158 -12.06 16.99 -6.88
C LEU A 158 -10.65 17.54 -7.13
N TYR A 159 -9.69 17.25 -6.25
CA TYR A 159 -8.32 17.77 -6.33
C TYR A 159 -7.41 16.95 -7.25
N THR A 160 -7.68 15.66 -7.42
CA THR A 160 -6.75 14.72 -8.09
C THR A 160 -7.14 14.33 -9.53
N HIS A 161 -8.39 14.55 -9.96
CA HIS A 161 -8.88 14.13 -11.28
C HIS A 161 -9.82 15.15 -11.94
N SER A 162 -9.87 15.15 -13.28
CA SER A 162 -10.87 15.93 -14.04
C SER A 162 -12.28 15.38 -13.80
N LEU A 163 -13.29 16.26 -13.81
CA LEU A 163 -14.71 15.98 -13.52
C LEU A 163 -15.31 14.76 -14.25
N TRP A 164 -14.72 14.34 -15.37
CA TRP A 164 -15.14 13.19 -16.16
C TRP A 164 -14.85 11.84 -15.49
N THR A 165 -13.73 11.70 -14.78
CA THR A 165 -13.36 10.44 -14.12
C THR A 165 -14.29 10.17 -12.96
N VAL A 166 -14.68 11.21 -12.22
CA VAL A 166 -15.63 11.14 -11.09
C VAL A 166 -17.01 10.64 -11.55
N GLN A 167 -17.50 11.06 -12.73
CA GLN A 167 -18.78 10.60 -13.26
C GLN A 167 -18.80 9.11 -13.63
N ILE A 168 -17.68 8.55 -14.10
CA ILE A 168 -17.56 7.12 -14.40
C ILE A 168 -17.62 6.30 -13.10
N PHE A 169 -17.01 6.80 -12.01
CA PHE A 169 -17.05 6.16 -10.70
C PHE A 169 -18.47 6.06 -10.11
N PHE A 170 -19.26 7.13 -10.21
CA PHE A 170 -20.66 7.08 -9.74
C PHE A 170 -21.52 6.14 -10.59
N LYS A 171 -21.37 6.13 -11.92
CA LYS A 171 -22.11 5.20 -12.79
C LYS A 171 -21.72 3.73 -12.58
N ALA A 172 -20.43 3.43 -12.39
CA ALA A 172 -19.96 2.07 -12.14
C ALA A 172 -20.37 1.55 -10.75
N GLY A 173 -20.32 2.41 -9.73
CA GLY A 173 -20.80 2.11 -8.37
C GLY A 173 -22.28 1.75 -8.35
N ASP A 174 -23.12 2.54 -9.05
CA ASP A 174 -24.56 2.28 -9.17
C ASP A 174 -24.87 0.95 -9.89
N ILE A 175 -24.09 0.60 -10.92
CA ILE A 175 -24.28 -0.65 -11.65
C ILE A 175 -23.92 -1.86 -10.80
N ILE A 176 -22.84 -1.78 -10.01
CA ILE A 176 -22.39 -2.86 -9.13
C ILE A 176 -23.38 -3.03 -7.97
N LEU A 177 -23.80 -1.94 -7.31
CA LEU A 177 -24.82 -1.99 -6.25
C LEU A 177 -26.14 -2.56 -6.75
N LYS A 178 -26.63 -2.14 -7.92
CA LYS A 178 -27.86 -2.69 -8.52
C LYS A 178 -27.74 -4.19 -8.85
N LYS A 179 -26.59 -4.65 -9.37
CA LYS A 179 -26.36 -6.07 -9.65
C LYS A 179 -26.31 -6.91 -8.38
N THR A 180 -25.62 -6.44 -7.35
CA THR A 180 -25.50 -7.15 -6.07
C THR A 180 -26.83 -7.22 -5.33
N CYS A 181 -27.60 -6.11 -5.29
CA CYS A 181 -28.95 -6.09 -4.72
C CYS A 181 -29.92 -7.01 -5.49
N ASN A 182 -29.85 -7.04 -6.83
CA ASN A 182 -30.70 -7.93 -7.63
C ASN A 182 -30.33 -9.41 -7.51
N HIS A 183 -29.04 -9.73 -7.29
CA HIS A 183 -28.62 -11.10 -7.02
C HIS A 183 -29.14 -11.60 -5.66
N TYR A 184 -29.05 -10.76 -4.63
CA TYR A 184 -29.58 -11.08 -3.29
C TYR A 184 -31.10 -11.25 -3.27
N ARG A 185 -31.83 -10.43 -4.04
CA ARG A 185 -33.30 -10.47 -4.13
C ARG A 185 -33.84 -11.71 -4.86
N LYS A 186 -33.00 -12.37 -5.68
CA LYS A 186 -33.36 -13.61 -6.39
C LYS A 186 -33.09 -14.88 -5.59
N ASN A 187 -32.20 -14.82 -4.59
CA ASN A 187 -31.87 -15.97 -3.74
C ASN A 187 -32.66 -15.99 -2.42
N THR A 188 -33.62 -15.09 -2.24
CA THR A 188 -34.45 -14.94 -1.02
C THR A 188 -35.95 -15.16 -1.28
N ARG A 189 -36.29 -15.80 -2.40
CA ARG A 189 -37.62 -16.35 -2.70
C ARG A 189 -37.45 -17.79 -3.16
#